data_AF-E2AS21-F1
#
_entry.id   AF-E2AS21-F1
#
_cell.length_a   1.000
_cell.length_b   1.000
_cell.length_c   1.000
_cell.angle_alpha   90.00
_cell.angle_beta   90.00
_cell.angle_gamma   90.00
#
_symmetry.space_group_name_H-M   'P 1'
#
loop_
_entity.id
_entity.type
_entity.pdbx_description
1 polymer ?
#
loop_
_entity_poly.entity_id
_entity_poly.type
_entity_poly.pdbx_seq_one_letter_code
_entity_poly.pdbx_strand_id
1 'polypeptide(L)'
;MENLSEGDKAVLSTIFDPLQLGLPDFSKEDEDTTDILEENHLESHVSEIVKKAIICAEAKNFDESFRLFDEALKQAPASPSILNDRAQALRLANRDKEALKDLHLAVELSQGKGRAGIQALCQRGALYRWLEQDDEAKKDFVRAAKAGSSFAKSQLIALNPYAAMCNAMLREITSKANRT
;
A
#
# COMPACT_ATOMS: atom_id res chain seq x y z
N MET A 1 -14.97 17.14 25.57
CA MET A 1 -14.26 16.14 24.73
C MET A 1 -13.53 16.95 23.69
N GLU A 2 -12.25 17.17 23.89
CA GLU A 2 -11.40 17.96 22.99
C GLU A 2 -11.40 17.35 21.60
N ASN A 3 -11.62 18.19 20.58
CA ASN A 3 -11.54 17.78 19.18
C ASN A 3 -10.07 17.45 18.87
N LEU A 4 -9.71 16.16 18.96
CA LEU A 4 -8.40 15.68 18.55
C LEU A 4 -8.12 16.04 17.08
N SER A 5 -6.90 16.50 16.82
CA SER A 5 -6.39 16.73 15.47
C SER A 5 -6.43 15.44 14.65
N GLU A 6 -6.52 15.53 13.33
CA GLU A 6 -6.46 14.34 12.46
C GLU A 6 -5.15 13.56 12.65
N GLY A 7 -4.04 14.28 12.89
CA GLY A 7 -2.77 13.66 13.25
C GLY A 7 -2.84 12.87 14.55
N ASP A 8 -3.53 13.39 15.58
CA ASP A 8 -3.70 12.71 16.85
C ASP A 8 -4.60 11.48 16.71
N LYS A 9 -5.65 11.56 15.89
CA LYS A 9 -6.51 10.41 15.57
C LYS A 9 -5.75 9.31 14.84
N ALA A 10 -4.86 9.67 13.91
CA ALA A 10 -4.02 8.71 13.18
C ALA A 10 -2.97 8.05 14.09
N VAL A 11 -2.38 8.82 15.00
CA VAL A 11 -1.46 8.28 16.02
C VAL A 11 -2.20 7.35 16.96
N LEU A 12 -3.38 7.74 17.46
CA LEU A 12 -4.19 6.90 18.34
C LEU A 12 -4.71 5.65 17.62
N SER A 13 -5.16 5.75 16.38
CA SER A 13 -5.58 4.57 15.61
C SER A 13 -4.42 3.61 15.37
N THR A 14 -3.20 4.13 15.16
CA THR A 14 -1.99 3.31 15.05
C THR A 14 -1.55 2.72 16.41
N ILE A 15 -1.80 3.40 17.53
CA ILE A 15 -1.53 2.88 18.88
C ILE A 15 -2.52 1.76 19.26
N PHE A 16 -3.80 1.94 18.91
CA PHE A 16 -4.86 1.01 19.27
C PHE A 16 -5.10 -0.09 18.24
N ASP A 17 -4.67 0.08 16.99
CA ASP A 17 -4.61 -0.93 15.94
C ASP A 17 -3.30 -0.84 15.11
N PRO A 18 -2.14 -1.15 15.71
CA PRO A 18 -0.82 -1.04 15.06
C PRO A 18 -0.61 -2.07 13.95
N LEU A 19 -1.52 -3.05 13.86
CA LEU A 19 -1.40 -4.16 12.95
C LEU A 19 -2.18 -3.91 11.69
N GLN A 20 -3.30 -3.17 11.72
CA GLN A 20 -4.20 -2.92 10.58
C GLN A 20 -3.99 -3.96 9.48
N LEU A 21 -4.14 -5.24 9.87
CA LEU A 21 -3.70 -6.40 9.09
C LEU A 21 -4.70 -6.69 7.96
N GLY A 22 -5.73 -5.84 7.83
CA GLY A 22 -6.50 -5.75 6.61
C GLY A 22 -5.59 -5.24 5.50
N LEU A 23 -5.67 -5.88 4.34
CA LEU A 23 -5.10 -5.37 3.09
C LEU A 23 -5.31 -3.85 3.07
N PRO A 24 -4.25 -3.02 3.16
CA PRO A 24 -4.42 -1.58 3.09
C PRO A 24 -5.12 -1.32 1.76
N ASP A 25 -6.24 -0.63 1.82
CA ASP A 25 -6.99 -0.26 0.64
C ASP A 25 -6.21 0.85 -0.04
N PHE A 26 -5.21 0.47 -0.84
CA PHE A 26 -4.39 1.39 -1.63
C PHE A 26 -5.20 2.14 -2.70
N SER A 27 -6.52 1.86 -2.82
CA SER A 27 -7.44 2.66 -3.62
C SER A 27 -7.81 3.99 -2.96
N LYS A 28 -7.71 4.09 -1.62
CA LYS A 28 -7.90 5.35 -0.90
C LYS A 28 -6.60 6.14 -0.92
N GLU A 29 -6.65 7.20 -1.71
CA GLU A 29 -5.61 8.17 -1.94
C GLU A 29 -5.18 8.81 -0.62
N ASP A 30 -4.00 8.46 -0.11
CA ASP A 30 -3.27 9.36 0.77
C ASP A 30 -2.75 10.50 -0.11
N GLU A 31 -3.43 11.65 -0.07
CA GLU A 31 -3.16 12.93 -0.78
C GLU A 31 -1.76 13.53 -0.53
N ASP A 32 -0.86 12.84 0.18
CA ASP A 32 0.32 13.45 0.79
C ASP A 32 1.65 13.13 0.06
N THR A 33 1.59 12.60 -1.17
CA THR A 33 2.79 12.58 -2.06
C THR A 33 2.97 13.96 -2.69
N THR A 34 3.58 14.85 -1.93
CA THR A 34 4.03 16.19 -2.36
C THR A 34 4.86 16.10 -3.64
N ASP A 35 4.37 16.75 -4.70
CA ASP A 35 5.08 17.20 -5.91
C ASP A 35 6.27 16.33 -6.39
N ILE A 36 5.98 15.13 -6.89
CA ILE A 36 6.95 14.40 -7.73
C ILE A 36 6.39 14.34 -9.15
N LEU A 37 6.80 15.35 -9.92
CA LEU A 37 6.61 15.49 -11.36
C LEU A 37 7.17 14.26 -12.09
N GLU A 38 6.27 13.43 -12.59
CA GLU A 38 6.29 12.88 -13.96
C GLU A 38 5.00 12.06 -14.13
N GLU A 39 3.93 12.74 -14.55
CA GLU A 39 2.78 12.07 -15.14
C GLU A 39 3.20 11.55 -16.51
N ASN A 40 3.53 10.26 -16.58
CA ASN A 40 3.40 9.54 -17.84
C ASN A 40 1.91 9.56 -18.20
N HIS A 41 1.50 10.56 -18.99
CA HIS A 41 0.15 10.68 -19.50
C HIS A 41 -0.21 9.40 -20.26
N LEU A 42 -0.94 8.53 -19.57
CA LEU A 42 -1.53 7.36 -20.16
C LEU A 42 -2.54 7.85 -21.20
N GLU A 43 -2.54 7.25 -22.39
CA GLU A 43 -3.55 7.58 -23.39
C GLU A 43 -4.94 7.42 -22.78
N SER A 44 -5.84 8.36 -23.10
CA SER A 44 -7.19 8.42 -22.52
C SER A 44 -7.91 7.07 -22.60
N HIS A 45 -7.73 6.33 -23.69
CA HIS A 45 -8.30 5.00 -23.86
C HIS A 45 -7.75 3.95 -22.88
N VAL A 46 -6.44 3.91 -22.65
CA VAL A 46 -5.81 2.96 -21.73
C VAL A 46 -6.24 3.26 -20.29
N SER A 47 -6.35 4.54 -19.92
CA SER A 47 -6.86 4.95 -18.61
C SER A 47 -8.28 4.41 -18.35
N GLU A 48 -9.16 4.46 -19.35
CA GLU A 48 -10.52 3.92 -19.20
C GLU A 48 -10.55 2.39 -19.07
N ILE A 49 -9.64 1.67 -19.73
CA ILE A 49 -9.49 0.21 -19.55
C ILE A 49 -9.05 -0.11 -18.11
N VAL A 50 -8.05 0.63 -17.59
CA VAL A 50 -7.54 0.45 -16.23
C VAL A 50 -8.63 0.70 -15.18
N LYS A 51 -9.39 1.80 -15.30
CA LYS A 51 -10.51 2.09 -14.39
C LYS A 51 -11.54 0.95 -14.38
N LYS A 52 -11.90 0.42 -15.54
CA LYS A 52 -12.80 -0.75 -15.62
C LYS A 52 -12.20 -1.98 -14.96
N ALA A 53 -10.91 -2.23 -15.15
CA ALA A 53 -10.21 -3.35 -14.52
C ALA A 53 -10.25 -3.28 -12.99
N ILE A 54 -10.08 -2.07 -12.43
CA ILE A 54 -10.16 -1.81 -10.98
C ILE A 54 -11.59 -2.07 -10.48
N ILE A 55 -12.61 -1.53 -11.14
CA ILE A 55 -14.02 -1.77 -10.78
C ILE A 55 -14.34 -3.28 -10.80
N CYS A 56 -13.85 -4.01 -11.79
CA CYS A 56 -14.01 -5.47 -11.85
C CYS A 56 -13.30 -6.18 -10.69
N ALA A 57 -12.11 -5.74 -10.29
CA ALA A 57 -11.38 -6.29 -9.15
C ALA A 57 -12.13 -6.08 -7.83
N GLU A 58 -12.66 -4.87 -7.60
CA GLU A 58 -13.47 -4.53 -6.43
C GLU A 58 -14.77 -5.35 -6.37
N ALA A 59 -15.39 -5.60 -7.54
CA ALA A 59 -16.54 -6.48 -7.68
C ALA A 59 -16.19 -7.99 -7.57
N LYS A 60 -14.92 -8.34 -7.30
CA LYS A 60 -14.38 -9.70 -7.25
C LYS A 60 -14.53 -10.48 -8.55
N ASN A 61 -14.75 -9.79 -9.67
CA ASN A 61 -14.72 -10.37 -11.01
C ASN A 61 -13.28 -10.36 -11.54
N PHE A 62 -12.47 -11.24 -10.97
CA PHE A 62 -11.03 -11.25 -11.19
C PHE A 62 -10.64 -11.65 -12.61
N ASP A 63 -11.37 -12.58 -13.25
CA ASP A 63 -11.06 -13.02 -14.61
C ASP A 63 -11.15 -11.86 -15.61
N GLU A 64 -12.22 -11.08 -15.55
CA GLU A 64 -12.40 -9.91 -16.40
C GLU A 64 -11.41 -8.79 -16.04
N SER A 65 -11.16 -8.58 -14.74
CA SER A 65 -10.18 -7.61 -14.26
C SER A 65 -8.78 -7.88 -14.86
N PHE A 66 -8.29 -9.12 -14.77
CA PHE A 66 -6.97 -9.48 -15.29
C PHE A 66 -6.92 -9.41 -16.82
N ARG A 67 -8.01 -9.78 -17.51
CA ARG A 67 -8.10 -9.61 -18.97
C ARG A 67 -7.94 -8.16 -19.38
N LEU A 68 -8.58 -7.23 -18.68
CA LEU A 68 -8.50 -5.80 -18.93
C LEU A 68 -7.11 -5.23 -18.57
N PHE A 69 -6.51 -5.65 -17.46
CA PHE A 69 -5.14 -5.24 -17.14
C PHE A 69 -4.12 -5.74 -18.18
N ASP A 70 -4.26 -6.97 -18.67
CA ASP A 70 -3.40 -7.51 -19.72
C ASP A 70 -3.59 -6.75 -21.04
N GLU A 71 -4.81 -6.31 -21.35
CA GLU A 71 -5.09 -5.43 -22.48
C GLU A 71 -4.42 -4.06 -22.32
N ALA A 72 -4.51 -3.46 -21.14
CA ALA A 72 -3.86 -2.18 -20.84
C ALA A 72 -2.32 -2.28 -20.92
N LEU A 73 -1.73 -3.37 -20.41
CA LEU A 73 -0.29 -3.62 -20.49
C LEU A 73 0.20 -3.95 -21.91
N LYS A 74 -0.64 -4.47 -22.81
CA LYS A 74 -0.27 -4.60 -24.23
C LYS A 74 -0.08 -3.23 -24.89
N GLN A 75 -0.86 -2.24 -24.48
CA GLN A 75 -0.79 -0.88 -25.01
C GLN A 75 0.31 -0.07 -24.32
N ALA A 76 0.51 -0.27 -23.00
CA ALA A 76 1.53 0.41 -22.20
C ALA A 76 2.36 -0.61 -21.38
N PRO A 77 3.29 -1.35 -22.01
CA PRO A 77 3.98 -2.49 -21.40
C PRO A 77 4.95 -2.14 -20.28
N ALA A 78 5.39 -0.89 -20.21
CA ALA A 78 6.35 -0.41 -19.23
C ALA A 78 5.72 0.56 -18.22
N SER A 79 4.41 0.46 -17.96
CA SER A 79 3.72 1.38 -17.04
C SER A 79 3.76 0.89 -15.58
N PRO A 80 4.48 1.60 -14.67
CA PRO A 80 4.53 1.21 -13.27
C PRO A 80 3.17 1.34 -12.56
N SER A 81 2.30 2.25 -12.99
CA SER A 81 0.97 2.43 -12.40
C SER A 81 0.07 1.23 -12.69
N ILE A 82 0.00 0.77 -13.95
CA ILE A 82 -0.83 -0.38 -14.32
C ILE A 82 -0.36 -1.65 -13.60
N LEU A 83 0.96 -1.85 -13.48
CA LEU A 83 1.54 -2.97 -12.74
C LEU A 83 1.20 -2.90 -11.24
N ASN A 84 1.24 -1.71 -10.64
CA ASN A 84 0.84 -1.50 -9.24
C ASN A 84 -0.66 -1.82 -9.02
N ASP A 85 -1.53 -1.39 -9.93
CA ASP A 85 -2.97 -1.61 -9.83
C ASP A 85 -3.33 -3.09 -10.05
N ARG A 86 -2.68 -3.74 -11.04
CA ARG A 86 -2.85 -5.19 -11.25
C ARG A 86 -2.36 -5.98 -10.04
N ALA A 87 -1.26 -5.58 -9.40
CA ALA A 87 -0.78 -6.21 -8.19
C ALA A 87 -1.79 -6.11 -7.02
N GLN A 88 -2.48 -4.98 -6.89
CA GLN A 88 -3.55 -4.84 -5.89
C GLN A 88 -4.70 -5.83 -6.18
N ALA A 89 -5.14 -5.93 -7.43
CA ALA A 89 -6.16 -6.90 -7.83
C ALA A 89 -5.71 -8.36 -7.59
N LEU A 90 -4.44 -8.67 -7.86
CA LEU A 90 -3.86 -9.99 -7.58
C LEU A 90 -3.86 -10.31 -6.09
N ARG A 91 -3.56 -9.34 -5.22
CA ARG A 91 -3.64 -9.51 -3.75
C ARG A 91 -5.08 -9.75 -3.29
N LEU A 92 -6.05 -9.01 -3.82
CA LEU A 92 -7.47 -9.24 -3.54
C LEU A 92 -7.94 -10.65 -3.97
N ALA A 93 -7.31 -11.21 -5.01
CA ALA A 93 -7.52 -12.57 -5.48
C ALA A 93 -6.66 -13.64 -4.75
N ASN A 94 -5.91 -13.27 -3.71
CA ASN A 94 -4.96 -14.14 -2.98
C ASN A 94 -3.84 -14.72 -3.87
N ARG A 95 -3.43 -14.01 -4.92
CA ARG A 95 -2.36 -14.39 -5.85
C ARG A 95 -1.05 -13.66 -5.52
N ASP A 96 -0.61 -13.76 -4.27
CA ASP A 96 0.49 -12.96 -3.70
C ASP A 96 1.81 -13.09 -4.45
N LYS A 97 2.15 -14.29 -4.95
CA LYS A 97 3.39 -14.53 -5.71
C LYS A 97 3.42 -13.75 -7.03
N GLU A 98 2.26 -13.58 -7.67
CA GLU A 98 2.16 -12.84 -8.92
C GLU A 98 2.11 -11.34 -8.65
N ALA A 99 1.42 -10.93 -7.58
CA ALA A 99 1.45 -9.54 -7.13
C ALA A 99 2.89 -9.08 -6.82
N LEU A 100 3.70 -9.90 -6.14
CA LEU A 100 5.11 -9.59 -5.89
C LEU A 100 5.91 -9.39 -7.17
N LYS A 101 5.66 -10.18 -8.22
CA LYS A 101 6.35 -10.04 -9.52
C LYS A 101 6.03 -8.70 -10.16
N ASP A 102 4.74 -8.34 -10.19
CA ASP A 102 4.29 -7.07 -10.75
C ASP A 102 4.83 -5.87 -9.96
N LEU A 103 4.81 -5.94 -8.64
CA LEU A 103 5.37 -4.90 -7.77
C LEU A 103 6.89 -4.79 -7.93
N HIS A 104 7.58 -5.90 -8.13
CA HIS A 104 9.02 -5.88 -8.42
C HIS A 104 9.30 -5.12 -9.71
N LEU A 105 8.61 -5.48 -10.79
CA LEU A 105 8.75 -4.82 -12.08
C LEU A 105 8.36 -3.34 -12.02
N ALA A 106 7.28 -2.99 -11.32
CA ALA A 106 6.86 -1.60 -11.13
C ALA A 106 7.95 -0.77 -10.41
N VAL A 107 8.56 -1.31 -9.36
CA VAL A 107 9.66 -0.65 -8.62
C VAL A 107 10.92 -0.55 -9.48
N GLU A 108 11.24 -1.56 -10.30
CA GLU A 108 12.38 -1.51 -11.22
C GLU A 108 12.18 -0.45 -12.31
N LEU A 109 11.02 -0.41 -12.96
CA LEU A 109 10.73 0.55 -14.03
C LEU A 109 10.69 1.99 -13.52
N SER A 110 10.11 2.21 -12.33
CA SER A 110 10.05 3.54 -11.70
C SER A 110 11.31 3.91 -10.91
N GLN A 111 12.24 2.96 -10.71
CA GLN A 111 13.35 3.08 -9.77
C GLN A 111 12.91 3.41 -8.32
N GLY A 112 11.66 3.12 -7.98
CA GLY A 112 11.03 3.51 -6.70
C GLY A 112 10.84 5.02 -6.55
N LYS A 113 10.70 5.75 -7.66
CA LYS A 113 10.44 7.19 -7.71
C LYS A 113 9.07 7.47 -8.35
N GLY A 114 8.59 8.70 -8.21
CA GLY A 114 7.26 9.09 -8.68
C GLY A 114 6.14 8.44 -7.88
N ARG A 115 4.90 8.91 -8.11
CA ARG A 115 3.72 8.42 -7.37
C ARG A 115 3.58 6.90 -7.46
N ALA A 116 3.61 6.34 -8.67
CA ALA A 116 3.47 4.91 -8.90
C ALA A 116 4.60 4.08 -8.28
N GLY A 117 5.85 4.56 -8.32
CA GLY A 117 6.98 3.84 -7.72
C GLY A 117 6.94 3.82 -6.20
N ILE A 118 6.52 4.93 -5.58
CA ILE A 118 6.33 5.04 -4.13
C ILE A 118 5.18 4.14 -3.68
N GLN A 119 4.06 4.14 -4.41
CA GLN A 119 2.93 3.25 -4.14
C GLN A 119 3.34 1.78 -4.28
N ALA A 120 4.07 1.42 -5.33
CA ALA A 120 4.56 0.06 -5.52
C ALA A 120 5.48 -0.39 -4.36
N LEU A 121 6.37 0.48 -3.87
CA LEU A 121 7.18 0.21 -2.68
C LEU A 121 6.31 -0.01 -1.43
N CYS A 122 5.30 0.83 -1.20
CA CYS A 122 4.39 0.67 -0.07
C CYS A 122 3.59 -0.64 -0.14
N GLN A 123 3.04 -0.98 -1.31
CA GLN A 123 2.31 -2.23 -1.52
C GLN A 123 3.21 -3.44 -1.33
N ARG A 124 4.43 -3.41 -1.87
CA ARG A 124 5.39 -4.51 -1.75
C ARG A 124 5.86 -4.68 -0.32
N GLY A 125 6.12 -3.59 0.39
CA GLY A 125 6.44 -3.62 1.81
C GLY A 125 5.32 -4.21 2.66
N ALA A 126 4.07 -3.83 2.39
CA ALA A 126 2.91 -4.40 3.08
C ALA A 126 2.73 -5.90 2.79
N LEU A 127 2.97 -6.32 1.55
CA LEU A 127 2.90 -7.73 1.16
C LEU A 127 4.04 -8.54 1.78
N TYR A 128 5.26 -8.00 1.86
CA TYR A 128 6.37 -8.66 2.57
C TYR A 128 6.06 -8.85 4.06
N ARG A 129 5.48 -7.83 4.71
CA ARG A 129 5.05 -7.93 6.11
C ARG A 129 3.99 -9.01 6.31
N TRP A 130 3.01 -9.10 5.39
CA TRP A 130 2.00 -10.17 5.39
C TRP A 130 2.62 -11.57 5.26
N LEU A 131 3.72 -11.68 4.50
CA LEU A 131 4.49 -12.92 4.33
C LEU A 131 5.55 -13.14 5.42
N GLU A 132 5.50 -12.37 6.52
CA GLU A 132 6.45 -12.43 7.65
C GLU A 132 7.91 -12.13 7.25
N GLN A 133 8.10 -11.38 6.16
CA GLN A 133 9.40 -10.92 5.65
C GLN A 133 9.67 -9.47 6.07
N ASP A 134 9.77 -9.24 7.38
CA ASP A 134 9.84 -7.89 7.96
C ASP A 134 11.09 -7.10 7.54
N ASP A 135 12.22 -7.78 7.29
CA ASP A 135 13.46 -7.13 6.83
C ASP A 135 13.29 -6.54 5.43
N GLU A 136 12.67 -7.29 4.51
CA GLU A 136 12.31 -6.85 3.16
C GLU A 136 11.29 -5.72 3.21
N ALA A 137 10.25 -5.87 4.04
CA ALA A 137 9.24 -4.85 4.25
C ALA A 137 9.85 -3.52 4.70
N LYS A 138 10.75 -3.58 5.69
CA LYS A 138 11.44 -2.40 6.22
C LYS A 138 12.28 -1.70 5.15
N LYS A 139 13.00 -2.44 4.30
CA LYS A 139 13.79 -1.85 3.20
C LYS A 139 12.91 -1.02 2.26
N ASP A 140 11.76 -1.54 1.89
CA ASP A 140 10.82 -0.86 0.99
C ASP A 140 10.16 0.35 1.66
N PHE A 141 9.69 0.21 2.90
CA PHE A 141 9.11 1.34 3.63
C PHE A 141 10.13 2.46 3.90
N VAL A 142 11.41 2.14 4.17
CA VAL A 142 12.46 3.16 4.29
C VAL A 142 12.60 3.95 3.00
N ARG A 143 12.58 3.29 1.84
CA ARG A 143 12.67 3.97 0.53
C ARG A 143 11.46 4.86 0.29
N ALA A 144 10.25 4.34 0.50
CA ALA A 144 9.01 5.10 0.32
C ALA A 144 8.89 6.29 1.30
N ALA A 145 9.29 6.12 2.56
CA ALA A 145 9.27 7.18 3.57
C ALA A 145 10.25 8.31 3.25
N LYS A 146 11.44 7.99 2.74
CA LYS A 146 12.42 8.99 2.24
C LYS A 146 11.87 9.79 1.07
N ALA A 147 11.02 9.18 0.26
CA ALA A 147 10.34 9.81 -0.85
C ALA A 147 9.05 10.56 -0.45
N GLY A 148 8.74 10.65 0.85
CA GLY A 148 7.65 11.48 1.38
C GLY A 148 6.49 10.69 1.99
N SER A 149 6.30 9.42 1.64
CA SER A 149 5.10 8.64 2.03
C SER A 149 4.86 8.62 3.55
N SER A 150 3.74 9.21 3.96
CA SER A 150 3.23 9.19 5.35
C SER A 150 2.87 7.76 5.79
N PHE A 151 2.20 7.00 4.93
CA PHE A 151 1.91 5.58 5.15
C PHE A 151 3.18 4.79 5.49
N ALA A 152 4.23 4.90 4.67
CA ALA A 152 5.48 4.17 4.91
C ALA A 152 6.16 4.57 6.22
N LYS A 153 6.11 5.86 6.61
CA LYS A 153 6.60 6.33 7.91
C LYS A 153 5.83 5.66 9.06
N SER A 154 4.51 5.58 8.96
CA SER A 154 3.67 4.90 9.96
C SER A 154 4.02 3.40 10.08
N GLN A 155 4.15 2.72 8.93
CA GLN A 155 4.52 1.30 8.91
C GLN A 155 5.91 1.03 9.53
N LEU A 156 6.88 1.93 9.36
CA LEU A 156 8.19 1.82 10.01
C LEU A 156 8.12 1.95 11.54
N ILE A 157 7.23 2.81 12.04
CA ILE A 157 6.98 2.95 13.48
C ILE A 157 6.34 1.65 14.00
N ALA A 158 5.37 1.08 13.28
CA ALA A 158 4.72 -0.17 13.65
C ALA A 158 5.69 -1.37 13.64
N LEU A 159 6.67 -1.38 12.73
CA LEU A 159 7.74 -2.39 12.67
C LEU A 159 8.83 -2.20 13.75
N ASN A 160 8.80 -1.10 14.52
CA ASN A 160 9.76 -0.90 15.59
C ASN A 160 9.46 -1.86 16.76
N PRO A 161 10.37 -2.80 17.11
CA PRO A 161 10.13 -3.77 18.17
C PRO A 161 9.90 -3.12 19.54
N TYR A 162 10.48 -1.93 19.77
CA TYR A 162 10.24 -1.16 20.98
C TYR A 162 8.81 -0.60 21.04
N ALA A 163 8.29 -0.09 19.91
CA ALA A 163 6.91 0.39 19.82
C ALA A 163 5.91 -0.75 20.01
N ALA A 164 6.19 -1.95 19.45
CA ALA A 164 5.37 -3.13 19.66
C ALA A 164 5.28 -3.54 21.14
N MET A 165 6.40 -3.53 21.87
CA MET A 165 6.41 -3.82 23.32
C MET A 165 5.67 -2.77 24.15
N CYS A 166 5.87 -1.48 23.86
CA CYS A 166 5.14 -0.40 24.55
C CYS A 166 3.62 -0.51 24.31
N ASN A 167 3.20 -0.78 23.08
CA ASN A 167 1.79 -0.94 22.74
C ASN A 167 1.16 -2.17 23.41
N ALA A 168 1.90 -3.29 23.49
CA ALA A 168 1.47 -4.49 24.22
C ALA A 168 1.28 -4.20 25.72
N MET A 169 2.26 -3.52 26.34
CA MET A 169 2.21 -3.14 27.75
C MET A 169 1.04 -2.17 28.04
N LEU A 170 0.83 -1.16 27.19
CA LEU A 170 -0.28 -0.20 27.32
C LEU A 170 -1.65 -0.87 27.16
N ARG A 171 -1.80 -1.81 26.22
CA ARG A 171 -3.02 -2.61 26.06
C ARG A 171 -3.31 -3.46 27.29
N GLU A 172 -2.29 -4.06 27.88
CA GLU A 172 -2.46 -4.86 29.10
C GLU A 172 -2.95 -4.00 30.27
N ILE A 173 -2.35 -2.83 30.48
CA ILE A 173 -2.73 -1.91 31.56
C ILE A 173 -4.16 -1.39 31.38
N THR A 174 -4.54 -0.98 30.16
CA THR A 174 -5.90 -0.48 29.88
C THR A 174 -6.95 -1.58 29.99
N SER A 175 -6.64 -2.81 29.56
CA SER A 175 -7.54 -3.96 29.73
C SER A 175 -7.79 -4.31 31.20
N LYS A 176 -6.78 -4.12 32.07
CA LYS A 176 -6.89 -4.32 33.52
C LYS A 176 -7.72 -3.21 34.17
N ALA A 177 -7.53 -1.95 33.77
CA ALA A 177 -8.27 -0.80 34.29
C ALA A 177 -9.77 -0.82 33.94
N ASN A 178 -10.16 -1.40 32.79
CA ASN A 178 -11.56 -1.53 32.39
C ASN A 178 -12.28 -2.75 33.01
N ARG A 179 -11.58 -3.60 33.77
CA ARG A 179 -12.13 -4.78 34.46
C ARG A 179 -12.38 -4.55 35.96
N THR A 180 -12.04 -3.37 36.47
CA THR A 180 -12.27 -2.90 37.85
C THR A 180 -13.34 -1.83 37.85
#